data_AF-A0A940BHZ5-F1
#
_entry.id   AF-A0A940BHZ5-F1
#
_cell.length_a   1.000
_cell.length_b   1.000
_cell.length_c   1.000
_cell.angle_alpha   90.00
_cell.angle_beta   90.00
_cell.angle_gamma   90.00
#
_symmetry.space_group_name_H-M   'P 1'
#
loop_
_entity.id
_entity.type
_entity.pdbx_description
1 polymer ?
#
loop_
_entity_poly.entity_id
_entity_poly.type
_entity_poly.pdbx_seq_one_letter_code
_entity_poly.pdbx_strand_id
1 'polypeptide(L)'
;MDRPAATFTSRVYEIVRRIPAGRVATYAQIARLAGHPGAARAVGNALHRNPYNDPQEIPCYRVVNSQGFLSGAYAFGGPCIQRDLLRADGVEVLNLRVDLERYQWKNVDCGP
;
A
#
# COMPACT_ATOMS: atom_id res chain seq x y z
N MET A 1 23.44 -18.00 13.35
CA MET A 1 22.06 -17.83 13.85
C MET A 1 21.20 -17.55 12.64
N ASP A 2 20.51 -18.56 12.12
CA ASP A 2 19.56 -18.41 11.02
C ASP A 2 18.41 -17.49 11.44
N ARG A 3 18.27 -16.36 10.76
CA ARG A 3 17.11 -15.48 10.94
C ARG A 3 15.89 -16.25 10.39
N PRO A 4 14.81 -16.46 11.16
CA PRO A 4 13.62 -17.12 10.65
C PRO A 4 13.13 -16.39 9.39
N ALA A 5 12.74 -17.15 8.37
CA ALA A 5 12.28 -16.59 7.10
C ALA A 5 11.13 -15.60 7.36
N ALA A 6 11.24 -14.39 6.80
CA ALA A 6 10.22 -13.36 6.97
C ALA A 6 8.85 -13.86 6.49
N THR A 7 7.83 -13.69 7.34
CA THR A 7 6.46 -14.07 7.00
C THR A 7 5.91 -13.24 5.84
N PHE A 8 4.88 -13.73 5.16
CA PHE A 8 4.19 -12.96 4.11
C PHE A 8 3.75 -11.57 4.61
N THR A 9 3.13 -11.50 5.80
CA THR A 9 2.71 -10.24 6.43
C THR A 9 3.89 -9.30 6.67
N SER A 10 5.01 -9.81 7.21
CA SER A 10 6.22 -9.02 7.43
C SER A 10 6.75 -8.44 6.11
N ARG A 11 6.79 -9.24 5.04
CA ARG A 11 7.21 -8.77 3.70
C ARG A 11 6.27 -7.69 3.16
N VAL A 12 4.96 -7.87 3.32
CA VAL A 12 3.96 -6.85 2.92
C VAL A 12 4.25 -5.51 3.61
N TYR A 13 4.49 -5.53 4.91
CA TYR A 13 4.82 -4.32 5.68
C TYR A 13 6.14 -3.67 5.21
N GLU A 14 7.18 -4.47 4.99
CA GLU A 14 8.47 -3.98 4.46
C GLU A 14 8.32 -3.33 3.09
N ILE A 15 7.51 -3.90 2.20
CA ILE A 15 7.25 -3.34 0.87
C ILE A 15 6.47 -2.03 0.98
N VAL A 16 5.45 -1.99 1.83
CA VAL A 16 4.60 -0.80 2.00
C VAL A 16 5.40 0.37 2.58
N ARG A 17 6.34 0.11 3.49
CA ARG A 17 7.29 1.10 4.01
C ARG A 17 8.16 1.74 2.93
N ARG A 18 8.44 1.02 1.85
CA ARG A 18 9.29 1.49 0.75
C ARG A 18 8.55 2.30 -0.30
N ILE A 19 7.21 2.33 -0.27
CA ILE A 19 6.44 3.16 -1.21
C ILE A 19 6.80 4.61 -0.92
N PRO A 20 7.43 5.35 -1.85
CA PRO A 20 7.87 6.71 -1.59
C PRO A 20 6.68 7.67 -1.48
N ALA A 21 6.90 8.81 -0.83
CA ALA A 21 5.92 9.90 -0.81
C ALA A 21 5.56 10.33 -2.24
N GLY A 22 4.30 10.69 -2.45
CA GLY A 22 3.78 11.06 -3.77
C GLY A 22 3.58 9.87 -4.71
N ARG A 23 3.65 8.63 -4.21
CA ARG A 23 3.38 7.41 -4.99
C ARG A 23 2.40 6.49 -4.28
N VAL A 24 1.73 5.67 -5.09
CA VAL A 24 0.82 4.61 -4.62
C VAL A 24 1.22 3.26 -5.21
N ALA A 25 0.85 2.18 -4.52
CA ALA A 25 0.99 0.82 -5.04
C ALA A 25 -0.37 0.11 -5.04
N THR A 26 -0.54 -0.84 -5.95
CA THR A 26 -1.75 -1.67 -5.93
C THR A 26 -1.56 -2.88 -5.01
N TYR A 27 -2.66 -3.42 -4.45
CA TYR A 27 -2.61 -4.68 -3.70
C TYR A 27 -1.95 -5.83 -4.50
N ALA A 28 -2.21 -5.89 -5.80
CA ALA A 28 -1.62 -6.90 -6.69
C ALA A 28 -0.11 -6.70 -6.87
N GLN A 29 0.35 -5.45 -6.97
CA GLN A 29 1.77 -5.12 -7.03
C GLN A 29 2.49 -5.54 -5.75
N ILE A 30 1.93 -5.23 -4.58
CA ILE A 30 2.51 -5.64 -3.30
C ILE A 30 2.57 -7.16 -3.18
N ALA A 31 1.50 -7.86 -3.59
CA ALA A 31 1.46 -9.32 -3.58
C ALA A 31 2.57 -9.94 -4.45
N ARG A 32 2.80 -9.37 -5.65
CA ARG A 32 3.89 -9.76 -6.54
C ARG A 32 5.26 -9.55 -5.90
N LEU A 33 5.49 -8.37 -5.31
CA LEU A 33 6.76 -8.03 -4.64
C LEU A 33 7.00 -8.89 -3.39
N ALA A 34 5.94 -9.32 -2.71
CA ALA A 34 6.02 -10.25 -1.59
C ALA A 34 6.23 -11.72 -2.01
N GLY A 35 6.38 -12.00 -3.31
CA GLY A 35 6.62 -13.33 -3.87
C GLY A 35 5.36 -14.20 -4.01
N HIS A 36 4.16 -13.63 -3.89
CA HIS A 36 2.90 -14.35 -3.97
C HIS A 36 1.93 -13.68 -4.97
N PRO A 37 2.20 -13.76 -6.29
CA PRO A 37 1.29 -13.24 -7.31
C PRO A 37 -0.14 -13.78 -7.11
N GLY A 38 -1.16 -12.91 -7.22
CA GLY A 38 -2.56 -13.27 -6.98
C GLY A 38 -3.03 -13.13 -5.52
N ALA A 39 -2.12 -12.93 -4.56
CA ALA A 39 -2.47 -12.80 -3.13
C ALA A 39 -2.97 -11.40 -2.71
N ALA A 40 -3.58 -10.62 -3.62
CA ALA A 40 -4.02 -9.24 -3.35
C ALA A 40 -4.98 -9.14 -2.14
N ARG A 41 -5.91 -10.09 -2.00
CA ARG A 41 -6.81 -10.16 -0.84
C ARG A 41 -6.06 -10.43 0.46
N ALA A 42 -5.02 -11.27 0.43
CA ALA A 42 -4.18 -11.53 1.60
C ALA A 42 -3.38 -10.30 2.00
N VAL A 43 -2.92 -9.48 1.05
CA VAL A 43 -2.31 -8.16 1.33
C VAL A 43 -3.32 -7.26 2.05
N GLY A 44 -4.55 -7.16 1.56
CA GLY A 44 -5.61 -6.39 2.23
C GLY A 44 -5.85 -6.84 3.68
N ASN A 45 -5.91 -8.16 3.91
CA ASN A 45 -6.06 -8.73 5.26
C ASN A 45 -4.85 -8.42 6.16
N ALA A 46 -3.63 -8.45 5.62
CA ALA A 46 -2.42 -8.08 6.34
C ALA A 46 -2.47 -6.60 6.77
N LEU A 47 -2.78 -5.69 5.85
CA LEU A 47 -2.87 -4.25 6.14
C LEU A 47 -4.01 -3.90 7.11
N HIS A 48 -5.11 -4.64 7.09
CA HIS A 48 -6.20 -4.46 8.05
C HIS A 48 -5.80 -4.87 9.48
N ARG A 49 -4.84 -5.80 9.62
CA ARG A 49 -4.28 -6.25 10.91
C ARG A 49 -2.99 -5.52 11.27
N ASN A 50 -2.74 -4.38 10.63
CA ASN A 50 -1.59 -3.55 10.94
C ASN A 50 -1.64 -3.14 12.42
N PRO A 51 -0.67 -3.55 13.27
CA PRO A 51 -0.68 -3.22 14.70
C PRO A 51 -0.22 -1.78 14.99
N TYR A 52 0.31 -1.09 13.97
CA TYR A 52 0.82 0.27 14.11
C TYR A 52 -0.30 1.29 13.95
N ASN A 53 -0.46 2.14 14.96
CA ASN A 53 -1.44 3.24 14.93
C ASN A 53 -0.91 4.47 14.17
N ASP A 54 0.41 4.59 14.01
CA ASP A 54 1.03 5.66 13.23
C ASP A 54 0.96 5.35 11.72
N PRO A 55 0.24 6.15 10.92
CA PRO A 55 0.19 5.98 9.47
C PRO A 55 1.55 6.14 8.79
N GLN A 56 2.53 6.79 9.41
CA GLN A 56 3.87 6.95 8.84
C GLN A 56 4.74 5.71 9.02
N GLU A 57 4.45 4.87 10.02
CA GLU A 57 5.23 3.64 10.25
C GLU A 57 4.91 2.54 9.23
N ILE A 58 3.63 2.40 8.86
CA ILE A 58 3.17 1.59 7.74
C ILE A 58 2.15 2.44 6.95
N PRO A 59 2.56 3.09 5.83
CA PRO A 59 1.68 3.96 5.05
C PRO A 59 0.70 3.18 4.18
N CYS A 60 -0.19 2.41 4.83
CA CYS A 60 -1.20 1.59 4.15
C CYS A 60 -2.19 2.44 3.33
N TYR A 61 -2.31 3.74 3.61
CA TYR A 61 -3.08 4.70 2.81
C TYR A 61 -2.53 4.87 1.38
N ARG A 62 -1.24 4.58 1.15
CA ARG A 62 -0.62 4.54 -0.19
C ARG A 62 -1.01 3.31 -1.01
N VAL A 63 -1.84 2.41 -0.48
CA VAL A 63 -2.27 1.19 -1.16
C VAL A 63 -3.70 1.33 -1.70
N VAL A 64 -3.86 1.10 -3.00
CA VAL A 64 -5.12 1.24 -3.73
C VAL A 64 -5.49 -0.03 -4.50
N ASN A 65 -6.71 -0.11 -5.02
CA ASN A 65 -7.11 -1.24 -5.87
C ASN A 65 -6.47 -1.18 -7.27
N SER A 66 -6.69 -2.20 -8.09
CA SER A 66 -6.12 -2.30 -9.44
C SER A 66 -6.57 -1.20 -10.41
N GLN A 67 -7.64 -0.48 -10.09
CA GLN A 67 -8.18 0.62 -10.89
C GLN A 67 -7.81 2.01 -10.31
N GLY A 68 -7.05 2.05 -9.22
CA GLY A 68 -6.64 3.28 -8.53
C GLY A 68 -7.66 3.81 -7.53
N PHE A 69 -8.76 3.10 -7.27
CA PHE A 69 -9.71 3.52 -6.25
C PHE A 69 -9.16 3.30 -4.85
N LEU A 70 -9.47 4.26 -3.99
CA LEU A 70 -9.22 4.21 -2.55
C LEU A 70 -9.92 2.98 -1.96
N SER A 71 -9.40 2.47 -0.85
CA SER A 71 -10.06 1.39 -0.14
C SER A 71 -11.36 1.90 0.49
N GLY A 72 -12.28 0.97 0.80
CA GLY A 72 -13.63 1.32 1.22
C GLY A 72 -13.67 2.32 2.37
N ALA A 73 -14.73 3.13 2.40
CA ALA A 73 -14.95 4.33 3.21
C ALA A 73 -14.70 4.23 4.74
N TYR A 74 -14.31 3.09 5.29
CA TYR A 74 -14.08 2.93 6.73
C TYR A 74 -12.74 2.28 7.08
N ALA A 75 -11.93 1.88 6.09
CA ALA A 75 -10.65 1.21 6.34
C ALA A 75 -9.63 2.06 7.11
N PHE A 76 -9.82 3.39 7.14
CA PHE A 76 -8.96 4.36 7.81
C PHE A 76 -9.69 5.25 8.81
N GLY A 77 -10.90 4.89 9.24
CA GLY A 77 -11.73 5.72 10.12
C GLY A 77 -12.67 6.71 9.40
N GLY A 78 -12.80 6.61 8.07
CA GLY A 78 -13.73 7.41 7.27
C GLY A 78 -13.28 7.56 5.81
N PRO A 79 -14.21 7.91 4.89
CA PRO A 79 -13.91 7.97 3.44
C PRO A 79 -12.91 9.07 3.09
N CYS A 80 -12.83 10.09 3.94
CA CYS A 80 -11.99 11.24 3.74
C CYS A 80 -10.54 11.02 4.19
N ILE A 81 -10.29 10.13 5.16
CA ILE A 81 -8.97 10.04 5.80
C ILE A 81 -7.90 9.55 4.82
N GLN A 82 -8.18 8.48 4.05
CA GLN A 82 -7.22 8.02 3.04
C GLN A 82 -6.93 9.10 1.99
N ARG A 83 -7.98 9.80 1.54
CA ARG A 83 -7.85 10.89 0.57
C ARG A 83 -6.98 12.02 1.13
N ASP A 84 -7.21 12.43 2.37
CA ASP A 84 -6.53 13.57 2.98
C ASP A 84 -5.06 13.23 3.25
N LEU A 85 -4.76 12.00 3.69
CA LEU A 85 -3.39 11.49 3.81
C LEU A 85 -2.68 11.44 2.45
N LEU A 86 -3.33 10.91 1.41
CA LEU A 86 -2.77 10.90 0.05
C LEU A 86 -2.48 12.30 -0.48
N ARG A 87 -3.40 13.26 -0.25
CA ARG A 87 -3.21 14.65 -0.66
C ARG A 87 -2.07 15.33 0.09
N ALA A 88 -1.97 15.12 1.40
CA ALA A 88 -0.85 15.60 2.21
C ALA A 88 0.48 14.99 1.75
N ASP A 89 0.44 13.77 1.23
CA ASP A 89 1.58 13.05 0.67
C ASP A 89 1.90 13.45 -0.80
N GLY A 90 1.17 14.41 -1.38
CA GLY A 90 1.40 14.90 -2.73
C GLY A 90 0.71 14.09 -3.84
N VAL A 91 -0.26 13.24 -3.50
CA VAL A 91 -1.06 12.46 -4.46
C VAL A 91 -2.42 13.12 -4.66
N GLU A 92 -2.72 13.47 -5.91
CA GLU A 92 -4.03 13.98 -6.29
C GLU A 92 -5.09 12.86 -6.30
N VAL A 93 -6.23 13.14 -5.69
CA VAL A 93 -7.37 12.21 -5.61
C VAL A 93 -8.63 12.92 -6.10
N LEU A 94 -9.23 12.36 -7.17
CA LEU A 94 -10.47 12.82 -7.77
C LEU A 94 -11.50 11.68 -7.74
N ASN A 95 -12.71 11.95 -7.24
CA ASN A 95 -13.80 10.96 -7.16
C ASN A 95 -13.37 9.62 -6.53
N LEU A 96 -12.62 9.68 -5.42
CA LEU A 96 -12.06 8.51 -4.72
C LEU A 96 -11.13 7.64 -5.58
N ARG A 97 -10.53 8.22 -6.62
CA ARG A 97 -9.60 7.54 -7.53
C ARG A 97 -8.31 8.34 -7.67
N VAL A 98 -7.21 7.60 -7.71
CA VAL A 98 -5.86 8.08 -8.05
C VAL A 98 -5.56 7.71 -9.50
N ASP A 99 -4.91 8.64 -10.21
CA ASP A 99 -4.33 8.35 -11.52
C ASP A 99 -3.08 7.46 -11.37
N LEU A 100 -3.23 6.18 -11.72
CA LEU A 100 -2.14 5.22 -11.65
C LEU A 100 -1.03 5.50 -12.67
N GLU A 101 -1.32 6.14 -13.81
CA GLU A 101 -0.28 6.43 -14.79
C GLU A 101 0.74 7.41 -14.23
N ARG A 102 0.25 8.40 -13.48
CA ARG A 102 1.04 9.43 -12.82
C ARG A 102 1.66 8.95 -11.52
N TYR A 103 0.87 8.35 -10.63
CA TYR A 103 1.26 8.13 -9.23
C TYR A 103 1.65 6.69 -8.90
N GLN A 104 1.41 5.70 -9.76
CA GLN A 104 1.81 4.33 -9.44
C GLN A 104 3.33 4.24 -9.28
N TRP A 105 3.77 3.52 -8.26
CA TRP A 105 5.17 3.23 -7.99
C TRP A 105 5.70 2.26 -9.07
N LYS A 106 6.44 2.79 -10.05
CA LYS A 106 6.94 2.05 -11.22
C LYS A 106 8.37 1.53 -11.07
N ASN A 107 9.21 2.26 -10.33
CA ASN A 107 10.61 1.87 -10.07
C ASN A 107 10.68 0.97 -8.85
N VAL A 108 10.14 -0.23 -9.00
CA VAL A 108 10.54 -1.35 -8.16
C VAL A 108 11.85 -1.85 -8.73
N ASP A 109 12.93 -1.17 -8.37
CA ASP A 109 14.27 -1.68 -8.62
C ASP A 109 14.32 -3.07 -7.98
N CYS A 110 14.29 -4.09 -8.84
CA CYS A 110 14.86 -5.38 -8.52
C CYS A 110 16.33 -5.05 -8.27
N GLY A 111 16.69 -4.78 -7.01
CA GLY A 111 18.09 -4.69 -6.62
C GLY A 111 18.84 -5.94 -7.13
N PRO A 112 20.15 -5.82 -7.38
CA PRO A 112 20.95 -6.83 -8.07
C PRO A 112 20.83 -8.23 -7.45
#